data_AF-A0A1G3R2S4-F1
#
_entry.id   AF-A0A1G3R2S4-F1
#
_cell.length_a   1.000
_cell.length_b   1.000
_cell.length_c   1.000
_cell.angle_alpha   90.00
_cell.angle_beta   90.00
_cell.angle_gamma   90.00
#
_symmetry.space_group_name_H-M   'P 1'
#
loop_
_entity.id
_entity.type
_entity.pdbx_description
1 polymer ?
#
loop_
_entity_poly.entity_id
_entity_poly.type
_entity_poly.pdbx_seq_one_letter_code
_entity_poly.pdbx_strand_id
1 'polypeptide(L)'
;MPLRLSMLTDPLPWVFLAAVFLGAAVSRATRRTANRPDPNRARTRKWVLCCVYLSLAVLAAVGAVLVPGSERLVRRVDGTLRLVEPLVPWVALAGFAFTFLATRFRKSLGIPVIVLALVAVIALGLFFQSVRAFTGETEIATVKALAVADGRMRLEVQPEGRPSEMVDLDGDQFAPVVKVVIFDDLWVFLGARTWYRFVGLVSFTTRSGMPVQSATVWRLVQPTGISEALWARFEEYEERIPGVKTVQTELVLKKARSLGSWSVRVQNDGGVEVVPLSD
;
A
#
# COMPACT_ATOMS: atom_id res chain seq x y z
N MET A 1 4.34 -7.76 -13.33
CA MET A 1 3.27 -6.72 -13.41
C MET A 1 3.73 -5.63 -14.36
N PRO A 2 2.85 -5.06 -15.21
CA PRO A 2 3.23 -3.85 -15.93
C PRO A 2 3.49 -2.76 -14.90
N LEU A 3 4.59 -2.02 -15.05
CA LEU A 3 4.85 -0.79 -14.31
C LEU A 3 3.70 0.18 -14.59
N ARG A 4 2.61 0.08 -13.82
CA ARG A 4 1.57 1.11 -13.79
C ARG A 4 2.27 2.34 -13.26
N LEU A 5 2.49 3.33 -14.12
CA LEU A 5 3.08 4.61 -13.76
C LEU A 5 2.25 5.17 -12.60
N SER A 6 2.80 5.07 -11.38
CA SER A 6 2.15 5.47 -10.12
C SER A 6 1.57 6.90 -10.19
N MET A 7 2.14 7.76 -11.04
CA MET A 7 1.62 9.10 -11.33
C MET A 7 0.20 9.14 -11.92
N LEU A 8 -0.28 8.10 -12.60
CA LEU A 8 -1.63 8.11 -13.21
C LEU A 8 -2.72 7.55 -12.27
N THR A 9 -2.33 6.96 -11.15
CA THR A 9 -3.24 6.21 -10.26
C THR A 9 -3.18 6.65 -8.80
N ASP A 10 -2.19 7.46 -8.44
CA ASP A 10 -2.00 7.97 -7.08
C ASP A 10 -1.90 9.51 -7.13
N PRO A 11 -2.65 10.23 -6.29
CA PRO A 11 -2.57 11.69 -6.25
C PRO A 11 -1.34 12.24 -5.51
N LEU A 12 -0.62 11.44 -4.69
CA LEU A 12 0.53 11.89 -3.90
C LEU A 12 1.71 12.44 -4.74
N PRO A 13 2.11 11.83 -5.88
CA PRO A 13 3.15 12.37 -6.75
C PRO A 13 2.82 13.77 -7.28
N TRP A 14 1.54 14.06 -7.55
CA TRP A 14 1.10 15.36 -8.02
C TRP A 14 1.13 16.42 -6.93
N VAL A 15 0.76 16.06 -5.70
CA VAL A 15 0.90 16.93 -4.52
C VAL A 15 2.38 17.26 -4.29
N PHE A 16 3.27 16.27 -4.40
CA PHE A 16 4.70 16.48 -4.27
C PHE A 16 5.23 17.45 -5.34
N LEU A 17 4.87 17.25 -6.61
CA LEU A 17 5.27 18.13 -7.71
C LEU A 17 4.74 19.57 -7.51
N ALA A 18 3.48 19.72 -7.09
CA ALA A 18 2.90 21.02 -6.78
C ALA A 18 3.71 21.74 -5.69
N ALA A 19 4.07 21.03 -4.62
CA ALA A 19 4.86 21.58 -3.53
C ALA A 19 6.30 21.92 -3.92
N VAL A 20 6.93 21.12 -4.79
CA VAL A 20 8.26 21.39 -5.35
C VAL A 20 8.26 22.71 -6.12
N PHE A 21 7.30 22.89 -7.03
CA PHE A 21 7.18 24.12 -7.81
C PHE A 21 6.83 25.33 -6.94
N LEU A 22 5.99 25.14 -5.92
CA LEU A 22 5.68 26.19 -4.94
C LEU A 22 6.93 26.60 -4.15
N GLY A 23 7.74 25.64 -3.69
CA GLY A 23 9.01 25.90 -2.99
C GLY A 23 10.00 26.67 -3.87
N ALA A 24 10.08 26.33 -5.17
CA ALA A 24 10.88 27.06 -6.14
C ALA A 24 10.37 28.49 -6.36
N ALA A 25 9.05 28.70 -6.44
CA ALA A 25 8.42 30.02 -6.59
C ALA A 25 8.73 30.92 -5.37
N VAL A 26 8.51 30.42 -4.15
CA VAL A 26 8.77 31.17 -2.91
C VAL A 26 10.25 31.51 -2.74
N SER A 27 11.16 30.61 -3.11
CA SER A 27 12.60 30.89 -3.12
C SER A 27 12.97 32.00 -4.11
N ARG A 28 12.32 32.05 -5.28
CA ARG A 28 12.51 33.15 -6.24
C ARG A 28 11.95 34.45 -5.70
N ALA A 29 10.74 34.46 -5.12
CA ALA A 29 10.10 35.63 -4.54
C ALA A 29 10.94 36.26 -3.42
N THR A 30 11.62 35.45 -2.60
CA THR A 30 12.43 35.91 -1.46
C THR A 30 13.87 36.32 -1.82
N ARG A 31 14.32 36.11 -3.07
CA ARG A 31 15.67 36.55 -3.50
C ARG A 31 15.79 38.07 -3.58
N ARG A 32 16.86 38.62 -2.98
CA ARG A 32 17.27 40.03 -3.14
C ARG A 32 17.98 40.21 -4.48
N THR A 33 17.58 41.23 -5.24
CA THR A 33 18.12 41.55 -6.57
C THR A 33 18.85 42.89 -6.62
N ALA A 34 18.93 43.63 -5.51
CA ALA A 34 19.49 44.97 -5.44
C ALA A 34 21.00 45.03 -5.78
N ASN A 35 21.78 44.02 -5.38
CA ASN A 35 23.24 44.01 -5.54
C ASN A 35 23.69 43.32 -6.85
N ARG A 36 22.88 43.36 -7.90
CA ARG A 36 23.20 42.76 -9.21
C ARG A 36 23.68 43.87 -10.18
N PRO A 37 24.56 43.55 -11.13
CA PRO A 37 25.05 44.52 -12.12
C PRO A 37 23.90 45.18 -12.90
N ASP A 38 22.85 44.41 -13.23
CA ASP A 38 21.60 44.93 -13.81
C ASP A 38 20.39 44.65 -12.89
N PRO A 39 20.03 45.57 -11.98
CA PRO A 39 18.97 45.34 -10.98
C PRO A 39 17.57 45.23 -11.61
N ASN A 40 17.27 46.01 -12.64
CA ASN A 40 15.97 45.99 -13.34
C ASN A 40 15.76 44.67 -14.08
N ARG A 41 16.73 44.23 -14.89
CA ARG A 41 16.67 42.95 -15.61
C ARG A 41 16.61 41.75 -14.66
N ALA A 42 17.33 41.81 -13.54
CA ALA A 42 17.30 40.79 -12.50
C ALA A 42 15.94 40.71 -11.78
N ARG A 43 15.30 41.87 -11.52
CA ARG A 43 13.96 41.95 -10.92
C ARG A 43 12.89 41.37 -11.86
N THR A 44 12.92 41.72 -13.14
CA THR A 44 11.97 41.18 -14.13
C THR A 44 12.12 39.66 -14.27
N ARG A 45 13.35 39.15 -14.43
CA ARG A 45 13.60 37.70 -14.54
C ARG A 45 13.21 36.92 -13.28
N LYS A 46 13.35 37.54 -12.10
CA LYS A 46 12.89 36.97 -10.83
C LYS A 46 11.39 36.73 -10.85
N TRP A 47 10.60 37.74 -11.20
CA TRP A 47 9.14 37.65 -11.20
C TRP A 47 8.60 36.76 -12.30
N VAL A 48 9.17 36.82 -13.51
CA VAL A 48 8.79 35.91 -14.61
C VAL A 48 8.97 34.45 -14.20
N LEU A 49 10.13 34.08 -13.64
CA LEU A 49 10.36 32.71 -13.18
C LEU A 49 9.47 32.33 -11.99
N CYS A 50 9.18 33.27 -11.09
CA CYS A 50 8.23 33.03 -10.00
C CYS A 50 6.84 32.68 -10.53
N CYS A 51 6.33 33.44 -11.51
CA CYS A 51 5.04 33.19 -12.13
C CYS A 51 5.03 31.85 -12.86
N VAL A 52 6.07 31.52 -13.62
CA VAL A 52 6.18 30.22 -14.32
C VAL A 52 6.11 29.05 -13.33
N TYR A 53 6.88 29.10 -12.24
CA TYR A 53 6.83 28.05 -11.22
C TYR A 53 5.47 27.99 -10.51
N LEU A 54 4.84 29.13 -10.25
CA LEU A 54 3.52 29.16 -9.62
C LEU A 54 2.45 28.59 -10.55
N SER A 55 2.49 28.88 -11.85
CA SER A 55 1.61 28.27 -12.84
C SER A 55 1.79 26.74 -12.91
N LEU A 56 3.05 26.26 -12.89
CA LEU A 56 3.34 24.82 -12.84
C LEU A 56 2.85 24.17 -11.54
N ALA A 57 2.95 24.86 -10.41
CA ALA A 57 2.43 24.38 -9.13
C ALA A 57 0.89 24.24 -9.17
N VAL A 58 0.20 25.21 -9.76
CA VAL A 58 -1.26 25.17 -9.95
C VAL A 58 -1.66 24.03 -10.88
N LEU A 59 -0.98 23.85 -12.02
CA LEU A 59 -1.25 22.75 -12.94
C LEU A 59 -1.05 21.38 -12.27
N ALA A 60 0.00 21.22 -11.47
CA ALA A 60 0.24 19.99 -10.72
C ALA A 60 -0.80 19.76 -9.62
N ALA A 61 -1.24 20.82 -8.93
CA ALA A 61 -2.31 20.73 -7.93
C ALA A 61 -3.65 20.33 -8.55
N VAL A 62 -3.96 20.86 -9.74
CA VAL A 62 -5.14 20.44 -10.52
C VAL A 62 -5.01 18.98 -10.93
N GLY A 63 -3.82 18.54 -11.36
CA GLY A 63 -3.52 17.13 -11.63
C GLY A 63 -3.79 16.23 -10.42
N ALA A 64 -3.45 16.65 -9.20
CA ALA A 64 -3.71 15.89 -7.98
C ALA A 64 -5.21 15.68 -7.68
N VAL A 65 -6.06 16.61 -8.11
CA VAL A 65 -7.52 16.53 -7.91
C VAL A 65 -8.19 15.67 -8.98
N LEU A 66 -7.67 15.71 -10.21
CA LEU A 66 -8.25 15.01 -11.36
C LEU A 66 -7.87 13.52 -11.45
N VAL A 67 -6.86 13.07 -10.70
CA VAL A 67 -6.43 11.67 -10.70
C VAL A 67 -7.37 10.80 -9.85
N PRO A 68 -7.75 9.60 -10.34
CA PRO A 68 -8.56 8.67 -9.57
C PRO A 68 -7.91 8.35 -8.21
N GLY A 69 -8.65 8.51 -7.11
CA GLY A 69 -8.14 8.38 -5.75
C GLY A 69 -8.03 9.69 -4.96
N SER A 70 -8.33 10.85 -5.58
CA SER A 70 -8.38 12.16 -4.92
C SER A 70 -9.39 12.23 -3.76
N GLU A 71 -10.40 11.35 -3.74
CA GLU A 71 -11.33 11.17 -2.62
C GLU A 71 -10.64 10.76 -1.30
N ARG A 72 -9.45 10.15 -1.39
CA ARG A 72 -8.60 9.80 -0.23
C ARG A 72 -7.81 10.99 0.29
N LEU A 73 -7.58 12.03 -0.52
CA LEU A 73 -6.89 13.23 -0.08
C LEU A 73 -7.78 14.07 0.85
N VAL A 74 -9.07 14.18 0.52
CA VAL A 74 -10.00 15.06 1.22
C VAL A 74 -11.37 14.40 1.33
N ARG A 75 -11.80 14.06 2.56
CA ARG A 75 -13.17 13.59 2.84
C ARG A 75 -13.94 14.73 3.46
N ARG A 76 -15.13 14.95 2.91
CA ARG A 76 -16.09 15.92 3.43
C ARG A 76 -16.74 15.30 4.66
N VAL A 77 -16.35 15.74 5.85
CA VAL A 77 -17.00 15.40 7.11
C VAL A 77 -17.60 16.71 7.63
N ASP A 78 -18.92 16.76 7.80
CA ASP A 78 -19.66 17.90 8.35
C ASP A 78 -19.33 19.26 7.71
N GLY A 79 -19.42 19.34 6.38
CA GLY A 79 -19.25 20.60 5.63
C GLY A 79 -17.83 21.17 5.60
N THR A 80 -16.87 20.56 6.30
CA THR A 80 -15.45 20.96 6.29
C THR A 80 -14.60 19.95 5.49
N LEU A 81 -13.71 20.46 4.66
CA LEU A 81 -12.74 19.67 3.91
C LEU A 81 -11.63 19.24 4.87
N ARG A 82 -11.64 17.99 5.34
CA ARG A 82 -10.58 17.43 6.17
C ARG A 82 -9.63 16.60 5.32
N LEU A 83 -8.32 16.83 5.48
CA LEU A 83 -7.27 16.00 4.93
C LEU A 83 -7.34 14.63 5.61
N VAL A 84 -7.65 13.58 4.85
CA VAL A 84 -7.87 12.23 5.40
C VAL A 84 -6.59 11.44 5.43
N GLU A 85 -5.72 11.66 4.43
CA GLU A 85 -4.40 11.06 4.44
C GLU A 85 -3.44 11.91 5.29
N PRO A 86 -2.96 11.39 6.44
CA PRO A 86 -2.05 12.12 7.32
C PRO A 86 -0.72 12.46 6.66
N LEU A 87 -0.39 11.84 5.53
CA LEU A 87 0.89 11.97 4.84
C LEU A 87 0.92 13.09 3.79
N VAL A 88 -0.22 13.56 3.31
CA VAL A 88 -0.32 14.67 2.35
C VAL A 88 0.41 15.93 2.82
N PRO A 89 0.19 16.44 4.06
CA PRO A 89 0.91 17.63 4.52
C PRO A 89 2.42 17.40 4.65
N TRP A 90 2.87 16.20 5.02
CA TRP A 90 4.30 15.88 5.13
C TRP A 90 4.99 15.77 3.77
N VAL A 91 4.34 15.14 2.78
CA VAL A 91 4.85 15.05 1.40
C VAL A 91 4.92 16.44 0.76
N ALA A 92 3.89 17.27 0.98
CA ALA A 92 3.90 18.65 0.54
C ALA A 92 5.01 19.46 1.25
N LEU A 93 5.13 19.34 2.57
CA LEU A 93 6.17 20.03 3.32
C LEU A 93 7.57 19.61 2.88
N ALA A 94 7.80 18.31 2.64
CA ALA A 94 9.07 17.78 2.18
C ALA A 94 9.45 18.32 0.79
N GLY A 95 8.53 18.26 -0.18
CA GLY A 95 8.75 18.80 -1.53
C GLY A 95 9.01 20.31 -1.52
N PHE A 96 8.23 21.05 -0.73
CA PHE A 96 8.40 22.50 -0.54
C PHE A 96 9.76 22.83 0.09
N ALA A 97 10.07 22.23 1.25
CA ALA A 97 11.28 22.51 2.00
C ALA A 97 12.52 22.14 1.21
N PHE A 98 12.54 20.97 0.57
CA PHE A 98 13.64 20.51 -0.27
C PHE A 98 13.96 21.53 -1.36
N THR A 99 12.95 21.93 -2.13
CA THR A 99 13.16 22.79 -3.30
C THR A 99 13.47 24.23 -2.88
N PHE A 100 12.83 24.72 -1.82
CA PHE A 100 13.12 26.02 -1.24
C PHE A 100 14.56 26.09 -0.73
N LEU A 101 15.01 25.12 0.08
CA LEU A 101 16.35 25.07 0.64
C LEU A 101 17.41 24.90 -0.46
N ALA A 102 17.23 23.94 -1.36
CA ALA A 102 18.17 23.67 -2.45
C ALA A 102 18.39 24.90 -3.34
N THR A 103 17.33 25.65 -3.64
CA THR A 103 17.42 26.84 -4.48
C THR A 103 17.90 28.09 -3.71
N ARG A 104 17.61 28.19 -2.41
CA ARG A 104 18.00 29.32 -1.55
C ARG A 104 19.47 29.27 -1.16
N PHE A 105 20.00 28.07 -0.88
CA PHE A 105 21.35 27.85 -0.37
C PHE A 105 22.33 27.24 -1.38
N ARG A 106 21.94 27.16 -2.66
CA ARG A 106 22.80 26.67 -3.78
C ARG A 106 24.23 27.25 -3.79
N LYS A 107 24.43 28.46 -3.27
CA LYS A 107 25.75 29.12 -3.20
C LYS A 107 26.56 28.83 -1.94
N SER A 108 25.95 28.44 -0.81
CA SER A 108 26.65 28.28 0.47
C SER A 108 26.80 26.81 0.89
N LEU A 109 25.97 25.90 0.37
CA LEU A 109 25.92 24.50 0.82
C LEU A 109 26.49 23.50 -0.20
N GLY A 110 26.82 23.96 -1.42
CA GLY A 110 27.42 23.11 -2.46
C GLY A 110 26.52 21.95 -2.94
N ILE A 111 27.04 21.16 -3.88
CA ILE A 111 26.41 19.91 -4.37
C ILE A 111 26.20 18.88 -3.22
N PRO A 112 27.12 18.72 -2.25
CA PRO A 112 27.01 17.66 -1.23
C PRO A 112 25.76 17.76 -0.35
N VAL A 113 25.33 18.97 0.04
CA VAL A 113 24.16 19.15 0.92
C VAL A 113 22.85 18.94 0.16
N ILE A 114 22.83 19.22 -1.14
CA ILE A 114 21.66 18.89 -1.99
C ILE A 114 21.53 17.37 -2.08
N VAL A 115 22.64 16.65 -2.25
CA VAL A 115 22.66 15.18 -2.22
C VAL A 115 22.19 14.67 -0.86
N LEU A 116 22.70 15.24 0.24
CA LEU A 116 22.30 14.83 1.60
C LEU A 116 20.82 15.09 1.88
N ALA A 117 20.28 16.21 1.43
CA ALA A 117 18.86 16.52 1.55
C ALA A 117 17.99 15.59 0.69
N LEU A 118 18.45 15.23 -0.51
CA LEU A 118 17.76 14.26 -1.35
C LEU A 118 17.74 12.87 -0.69
N VAL A 119 18.89 12.44 -0.15
CA VAL A 119 19.00 11.20 0.62
C VAL A 119 18.10 11.24 1.85
N ALA A 120 18.02 12.36 2.56
CA ALA A 120 17.14 12.51 3.72
C ALA A 120 15.66 12.44 3.32
N VAL A 121 15.25 13.04 2.20
CA VAL A 121 13.87 12.94 1.69
C VAL A 121 13.54 11.52 1.25
N ILE A 122 14.46 10.84 0.56
CA ILE A 122 14.31 9.42 0.20
C ILE A 122 14.18 8.58 1.48
N ALA A 123 15.08 8.75 2.44
CA ALA A 123 15.06 8.04 3.71
C ALA A 123 13.76 8.30 4.50
N LEU A 124 13.27 9.54 4.53
CA LEU A 124 12.01 9.90 5.18
C LEU A 124 10.80 9.29 4.46
N GLY A 125 10.81 9.29 3.12
CA GLY A 125 9.78 8.63 2.30
C GLY A 125 9.75 7.12 2.52
N LEU A 126 10.92 6.48 2.51
CA LEU A 126 11.08 5.06 2.82
C LEU A 126 10.67 4.74 4.28
N PHE A 127 10.96 5.64 5.22
CA PHE A 127 10.51 5.51 6.60
C PHE A 127 8.99 5.59 6.71
N PHE A 128 8.32 6.54 6.05
CA PHE A 128 6.85 6.58 6.08
C PHE A 128 6.20 5.41 5.34
N GLN A 129 6.82 4.92 4.27
CA GLN A 129 6.41 3.68 3.60
C GLN A 129 6.51 2.48 4.55
N SER A 130 7.59 2.40 5.34
CA SER A 130 7.71 1.38 6.38
C SER A 130 6.60 1.47 7.44
N VAL A 131 6.30 2.67 7.94
CA VAL A 131 5.26 2.88 8.96
C VAL A 131 3.87 2.48 8.43
N ARG A 132 3.52 2.83 7.18
CA ARG A 132 2.27 2.38 6.55
C ARG A 132 2.22 0.85 6.40
N ALA A 133 3.35 0.21 6.10
CA ALA A 133 3.44 -1.25 5.98
C ALA A 133 3.26 -1.97 7.32
N PHE A 134 3.60 -1.35 8.45
CA PHE A 134 3.45 -1.98 9.77
C PHE A 134 2.00 -2.11 10.26
N THR A 135 1.05 -1.36 9.68
CA THR A 135 -0.32 -1.22 10.24
C THR A 135 -1.45 -1.90 9.47
N GLY A 136 -1.20 -2.48 8.28
CA GLY A 136 -2.27 -3.01 7.43
C GLY A 136 -2.48 -4.52 7.56
N GLU A 137 -3.51 -4.97 8.28
CA GLU A 137 -4.09 -6.30 8.01
C GLU A 137 -4.74 -6.26 6.63
N THR A 138 -4.47 -7.25 5.79
CA THR A 138 -5.07 -7.32 4.45
C THR A 138 -6.17 -8.37 4.44
N GLU A 139 -7.42 -7.96 4.23
CA GLU A 139 -8.52 -8.89 4.01
C GLU A 139 -8.41 -9.50 2.61
N ILE A 140 -8.33 -10.83 2.53
CA ILE A 140 -8.11 -11.56 1.27
C ILE A 140 -9.37 -12.30 0.78
N ALA A 141 -10.28 -12.63 1.70
CA ALA A 141 -11.56 -13.24 1.38
C ALA A 141 -12.55 -13.09 2.55
N THR A 142 -13.83 -13.04 2.23
CA THR A 142 -14.92 -13.24 3.18
C THR A 142 -15.55 -14.62 2.96
N VAL A 143 -15.82 -15.34 4.03
CA VAL A 143 -16.47 -16.66 4.02
C VAL A 143 -17.75 -16.59 4.83
N LYS A 144 -18.88 -16.96 4.22
CA LYS A 144 -20.17 -17.08 4.91
C LYS A 144 -20.63 -18.52 4.87
N ALA A 145 -20.89 -19.13 6.01
CA ALA A 145 -21.49 -20.45 6.07
C ALA A 145 -23.01 -20.33 6.00
N LEU A 146 -23.61 -20.77 4.91
CA LEU A 146 -25.07 -20.71 4.73
C LEU A 146 -25.76 -21.84 5.47
N ALA A 147 -25.19 -23.04 5.41
CA ALA A 147 -25.70 -24.22 6.11
C ALA A 147 -24.53 -25.12 6.54
N VAL A 148 -24.61 -25.66 7.74
CA VAL A 148 -23.70 -26.70 8.24
C VAL A 148 -24.57 -27.81 8.82
N ALA A 149 -24.75 -28.90 8.08
CA ALA A 149 -25.63 -30.02 8.43
C ALA A 149 -25.10 -31.32 7.83
N ASP A 150 -25.38 -32.45 8.50
CA ASP A 150 -25.07 -33.81 8.01
C ASP A 150 -23.61 -34.02 7.61
N GLY A 151 -22.68 -33.38 8.32
CA GLY A 151 -21.24 -33.46 8.01
C GLY A 151 -20.86 -32.78 6.70
N ARG A 152 -21.68 -31.85 6.20
CA ARG A 152 -21.41 -30.99 5.06
C ARG A 152 -21.63 -29.53 5.41
N MET A 153 -20.90 -28.67 4.71
CA MET A 153 -20.89 -27.24 4.90
C MET A 153 -21.02 -26.58 3.53
N ARG A 154 -22.07 -25.77 3.39
CA ARG A 154 -22.32 -24.94 2.22
C ARG A 154 -21.85 -23.53 2.53
N LEU A 155 -20.79 -23.12 1.88
CA LEU A 155 -20.14 -21.82 2.05
C LEU A 155 -20.40 -20.93 0.84
N GLU A 156 -20.57 -19.64 1.09
CA GLU A 156 -20.35 -18.58 0.11
C GLU A 156 -18.98 -17.97 0.38
N VAL A 157 -18.07 -18.06 -0.58
CA VAL A 157 -16.72 -17.52 -0.49
C VAL A 157 -16.59 -16.35 -1.44
N GLN A 158 -16.24 -15.18 -0.92
CA GLN A 158 -16.01 -13.97 -1.69
C GLN A 158 -14.54 -13.57 -1.59
N PRO A 159 -13.69 -13.93 -2.56
CA PRO A 159 -12.32 -13.44 -2.62
C PRO A 159 -12.29 -11.92 -2.87
N GLU A 160 -11.27 -11.24 -2.35
CA GLU A 160 -11.12 -9.79 -2.52
C GLU A 160 -11.11 -9.41 -4.02
N GLY A 161 -11.96 -8.43 -4.39
CA GLY A 161 -12.07 -7.93 -5.76
C GLY A 161 -12.72 -8.90 -6.75
N ARG A 162 -13.38 -9.96 -6.29
CA ARG A 162 -14.03 -10.98 -7.13
C ARG A 162 -15.48 -11.26 -6.72
N PRO A 163 -16.28 -11.83 -7.64
CA PRO A 163 -17.63 -12.28 -7.31
C PRO A 163 -17.58 -13.41 -6.27
N SER A 164 -18.68 -13.57 -5.53
CA SER A 164 -18.82 -14.69 -4.61
C SER A 164 -19.04 -16.01 -5.36
N GLU A 165 -18.48 -17.08 -4.82
CA GLU A 165 -18.62 -18.44 -5.30
C GLU A 165 -19.25 -19.32 -4.21
N MET A 166 -20.20 -20.16 -4.61
CA MET A 166 -20.86 -21.11 -3.73
C MET A 166 -20.09 -22.42 -3.73
N VAL A 167 -19.73 -22.91 -2.55
CA VAL A 167 -18.84 -24.05 -2.37
C VAL A 167 -19.44 -25.01 -1.34
N ASP A 168 -19.60 -26.26 -1.73
CA ASP A 168 -19.96 -27.33 -0.81
C ASP A 168 -18.70 -28.11 -0.42
N LEU A 169 -18.46 -28.23 0.89
CA LEU A 169 -17.32 -28.95 1.45
C LEU A 169 -17.82 -29.99 2.47
N ASP A 170 -17.11 -31.12 2.59
CA ASP A 170 -17.42 -32.14 3.59
C ASP A 170 -16.66 -31.83 4.90
N GLY A 171 -17.36 -31.84 6.03
CA GLY A 171 -16.82 -31.60 7.36
C GLY A 171 -17.58 -30.53 8.14
N ASP A 172 -17.06 -30.20 9.31
CA ASP A 172 -17.61 -29.17 10.21
C ASP A 172 -16.65 -27.98 10.42
N GLN A 173 -15.45 -28.04 9.83
CA GLN A 173 -14.43 -27.01 9.90
C GLN A 173 -13.84 -26.73 8.53
N PHE A 174 -13.42 -25.49 8.31
CA PHE A 174 -12.68 -25.07 7.11
C PHE A 174 -11.36 -24.44 7.50
N ALA A 175 -10.38 -24.51 6.61
CA ALA A 175 -9.16 -23.73 6.71
C ALA A 175 -8.83 -23.09 5.34
N PRO A 176 -8.53 -21.79 5.30
CA PRO A 176 -8.01 -21.18 4.09
C PRO A 176 -6.59 -21.66 3.83
N VAL A 177 -6.31 -22.01 2.58
CA VAL A 177 -4.98 -22.36 2.10
C VAL A 177 -4.33 -21.10 1.56
N VAL A 178 -3.44 -20.50 2.35
CA VAL A 178 -2.72 -19.30 1.97
C VAL A 178 -1.24 -19.60 1.93
N LYS A 179 -0.64 -19.42 0.77
CA LYS A 179 0.80 -19.48 0.58
C LYS A 179 1.39 -18.11 0.88
N VAL A 180 2.29 -18.01 1.84
CA VAL A 180 2.89 -16.74 2.27
C VAL A 180 4.40 -16.75 2.07
N VAL A 181 4.94 -15.59 1.68
CA VAL A 181 6.36 -15.28 1.66
C VAL A 181 6.55 -14.14 2.64
N ILE A 182 7.29 -14.41 3.72
CA ILE A 182 7.55 -13.45 4.78
C ILE A 182 8.94 -12.86 4.53
N PHE A 183 9.01 -11.55 4.40
CA PHE A 183 10.27 -10.85 4.24
C PHE A 183 10.85 -10.41 5.60
N ASP A 184 12.17 -10.25 5.64
CA ASP A 184 12.91 -9.73 6.78
C ASP A 184 12.58 -8.25 7.04
N ASP A 185 12.70 -7.83 8.30
CA ASP A 185 12.51 -6.46 8.78
C ASP A 185 13.40 -5.44 8.05
N LEU A 186 14.51 -5.89 7.47
CA LEU A 186 15.40 -5.06 6.66
C LEU A 186 14.81 -4.67 5.30
N TRP A 187 13.80 -5.39 4.81
CA TRP A 187 13.14 -5.16 3.50
C TRP A 187 11.83 -4.37 3.59
N VAL A 188 11.49 -3.89 4.79
CA VAL A 188 10.26 -3.13 5.11
C VAL A 188 10.11 -1.84 4.27
N PHE A 189 11.21 -1.35 3.68
CA PHE A 189 11.23 -0.19 2.79
C PHE A 189 10.40 -0.36 1.50
N LEU A 190 10.00 -1.57 1.12
CA LEU A 190 9.17 -1.83 -0.07
C LEU A 190 7.65 -1.81 0.19
N GLY A 191 7.21 -1.62 1.43
CA GLY A 191 5.80 -1.37 1.72
C GLY A 191 4.88 -2.59 1.87
N ALA A 192 5.41 -3.82 1.74
CA ALA A 192 4.68 -5.05 2.05
C ALA A 192 5.65 -6.07 2.68
N ARG A 193 5.42 -6.41 3.96
CA ARG A 193 6.25 -7.37 4.70
C ARG A 193 5.95 -8.82 4.29
N THR A 194 4.78 -9.04 3.70
CA THR A 194 4.31 -10.36 3.28
C THR A 194 3.76 -10.31 1.88
N TRP A 195 4.13 -11.30 1.07
CA TRP A 195 3.39 -11.64 -0.14
C TRP A 195 2.55 -12.86 0.12
N TYR A 196 1.36 -12.90 -0.46
CA TYR A 196 0.46 -14.03 -0.30
C TYR A 196 -0.05 -14.53 -1.64
N ARG A 197 -0.51 -15.77 -1.62
CA ARG A 197 -1.29 -16.40 -2.67
C ARG A 197 -2.40 -17.20 -2.02
N PHE A 198 -3.64 -16.78 -2.23
CA PHE A 198 -4.82 -17.48 -1.70
C PHE A 198 -5.28 -18.54 -2.69
N VAL A 199 -5.07 -19.80 -2.33
CA VAL A 199 -5.30 -20.96 -3.21
C VAL A 199 -6.76 -21.42 -3.14
N GLY A 200 -7.37 -21.37 -1.96
CA GLY A 200 -8.75 -21.80 -1.72
C GLY A 200 -8.98 -22.28 -0.31
N LEU A 201 -9.91 -23.22 -0.15
CA LEU A 201 -10.33 -23.75 1.15
C LEU A 201 -10.18 -25.26 1.18
N VAL A 202 -9.70 -25.76 2.31
CA VAL A 202 -9.75 -27.19 2.66
C VAL A 202 -10.73 -27.36 3.80
N SER A 203 -11.39 -28.51 3.88
CA SER A 203 -12.26 -28.83 5.00
C SER A 203 -11.70 -29.92 5.89
N PHE A 204 -12.15 -29.92 7.14
CA PHE A 204 -11.78 -30.88 8.16
C PHE A 204 -13.05 -31.40 8.84
N THR A 205 -13.02 -32.68 9.16
CA THR A 205 -14.05 -33.35 9.94
C THR A 205 -13.49 -33.66 11.32
N THR A 206 -14.22 -33.30 12.37
CA THR A 206 -13.86 -33.67 13.74
C THR A 206 -14.13 -35.16 13.95
N ARG A 207 -13.07 -35.98 14.11
CA ARG A 207 -13.16 -37.42 14.42
C ARG A 207 -12.44 -37.70 15.73
N SER A 208 -13.17 -38.24 16.71
CA SER A 208 -12.63 -38.56 18.05
C SER A 208 -11.96 -37.36 18.73
N GLY A 209 -12.51 -36.15 18.54
CA GLY A 209 -11.97 -34.90 19.10
C GLY A 209 -10.79 -34.28 18.34
N MET A 210 -10.30 -34.93 17.27
CA MET A 210 -9.20 -34.43 16.45
C MET A 210 -9.70 -33.99 15.07
N PRO A 211 -9.23 -32.87 14.52
CA PRO A 211 -9.53 -32.48 13.15
C PRO A 211 -8.79 -33.38 12.17
N VAL A 212 -9.52 -34.07 11.29
CA VAL A 212 -8.97 -34.88 10.21
C VAL A 212 -9.32 -34.22 8.89
N GLN A 213 -8.34 -34.03 8.02
CA GLN A 213 -8.55 -33.40 6.72
C GLN A 213 -9.53 -34.23 5.87
N SER A 214 -10.58 -33.58 5.38
CA SER A 214 -11.54 -34.18 4.46
C SER A 214 -10.94 -34.23 3.04
N ALA A 215 -11.42 -35.15 2.20
CA ALA A 215 -10.95 -35.29 0.82
C ALA A 215 -11.29 -34.08 -0.06
N THR A 216 -12.30 -33.30 0.34
CA THR A 216 -12.88 -32.23 -0.47
C THR A 216 -12.10 -30.94 -0.30
N VAL A 217 -11.53 -30.47 -1.41
CA VAL A 217 -10.74 -29.24 -1.47
C VAL A 217 -11.34 -28.35 -2.54
N TRP A 218 -11.68 -27.13 -2.17
CA TRP A 218 -12.05 -26.11 -3.15
C TRP A 218 -10.83 -25.25 -3.47
N ARG A 219 -10.56 -25.09 -4.75
CA ARG A 219 -9.45 -24.26 -5.26
C ARG A 219 -10.02 -23.19 -6.15
N LEU A 220 -9.53 -21.96 -6.01
CA LEU A 220 -9.85 -20.90 -6.95
C LEU A 220 -9.28 -21.29 -8.32
N VAL A 221 -10.09 -21.14 -9.36
CA VAL A 221 -9.65 -21.32 -10.76
C VAL A 221 -8.47 -20.42 -11.09
N GLN A 222 -8.46 -19.21 -10.53
CA GLN A 222 -7.35 -18.28 -10.62
C GLN A 222 -7.03 -17.76 -9.21
N PRO A 223 -6.06 -18.33 -8.48
CA PRO A 223 -5.70 -17.86 -7.14
C PRO A 223 -5.33 -16.38 -7.12
N THR A 224 -5.76 -15.64 -6.10
CA THR A 224 -5.40 -14.22 -5.91
C THR A 224 -4.01 -14.09 -5.28
N GLY A 225 -3.33 -12.97 -5.53
CA GLY A 225 -1.97 -12.73 -5.04
C GLY A 225 -0.86 -13.11 -6.04
N ILE A 226 0.31 -13.53 -5.53
CA ILE A 226 1.47 -13.88 -6.37
C ILE A 226 1.22 -15.13 -7.22
N SER A 227 1.95 -15.28 -8.32
CA SER A 227 1.83 -16.45 -9.20
C SER A 227 2.43 -17.71 -8.57
N GLU A 228 1.95 -18.89 -8.97
CA GLU A 228 2.48 -20.17 -8.49
C GLU A 228 3.97 -20.32 -8.81
N ALA A 229 4.38 -19.96 -10.03
CA ALA A 229 5.78 -20.03 -10.45
C ALA A 229 6.69 -19.11 -9.63
N LEU A 230 6.18 -17.94 -9.21
CA LEU A 230 6.94 -17.02 -8.36
C LEU A 230 7.06 -17.61 -6.94
N TRP A 231 5.97 -18.10 -6.38
CA TRP A 231 5.98 -18.73 -5.06
C TRP A 231 6.89 -19.97 -5.03
N ALA A 232 6.82 -20.84 -6.03
CA ALA A 232 7.67 -22.04 -6.12
C ALA A 232 9.16 -21.69 -6.17
N ARG A 233 9.54 -20.58 -6.82
CA ARG A 233 10.93 -20.08 -6.77
C ARG A 233 11.32 -19.58 -5.39
N PHE A 234 10.41 -18.94 -4.66
CA PHE A 234 10.69 -18.54 -3.29
C PHE A 234 10.86 -19.76 -2.38
N GLU A 235 10.02 -20.77 -2.54
CA GLU A 235 10.12 -22.03 -1.78
C GLU A 235 11.43 -22.77 -2.11
N GLU A 236 11.82 -22.88 -3.39
CA GLU A 236 13.05 -23.58 -3.80
C GLU A 236 14.33 -22.85 -3.34
N TYR A 237 14.30 -21.52 -3.28
CA TYR A 237 15.48 -20.70 -3.01
C TYR A 237 15.35 -19.87 -1.72
N GLU A 238 14.53 -20.31 -0.77
CA GLU A 238 14.19 -19.59 0.46
C GLU A 238 15.43 -19.02 1.17
N GLU A 239 16.44 -19.87 1.39
CA GLU A 239 17.69 -19.49 2.09
C GLU A 239 18.63 -18.62 1.24
N ARG A 240 18.43 -18.57 -0.09
CA ARG A 240 19.35 -17.90 -1.02
C ARG A 240 18.88 -16.52 -1.44
N ILE A 241 17.59 -16.23 -1.30
CA ILE A 241 17.03 -14.94 -1.70
C ILE A 241 17.23 -13.94 -0.55
N PRO A 242 18.06 -12.90 -0.73
CA PRO A 242 18.29 -11.93 0.32
C PRO A 242 16.98 -11.26 0.72
N GLY A 243 16.70 -11.22 2.03
CA GLY A 243 15.49 -10.57 2.56
C GLY A 243 14.27 -11.45 2.70
N VAL A 244 14.32 -12.71 2.26
CA VAL A 244 13.27 -13.69 2.58
C VAL A 244 13.57 -14.28 3.95
N LYS A 245 12.63 -14.17 4.87
CA LYS A 245 12.74 -14.73 6.22
C LYS A 245 12.21 -16.16 6.26
N THR A 246 11.05 -16.39 5.66
CA THR A 246 10.47 -17.73 5.55
C THR A 246 9.45 -17.80 4.41
N VAL A 247 9.27 -18.98 3.83
CA VAL A 247 8.24 -19.29 2.84
C VAL A 247 7.43 -20.47 3.34
N GLN A 248 6.13 -20.28 3.54
CA GLN A 248 5.30 -21.34 4.13
C GLN A 248 3.87 -21.32 3.61
N THR A 249 3.17 -22.44 3.82
CA THR A 249 1.73 -22.55 3.60
C THR A 249 1.03 -22.52 4.94
N GLU A 250 0.19 -21.52 5.12
CA GLU A 250 -0.62 -21.33 6.33
C GLU A 250 -1.99 -21.97 6.17
N LEU A 251 -2.42 -22.64 7.24
CA LEU A 251 -3.70 -23.35 7.35
C LEU A 251 -4.27 -23.10 8.75
N VAL A 252 -5.23 -22.17 8.83
CA VAL A 252 -5.87 -21.85 10.11
C VAL A 252 -7.28 -22.42 10.16
N LEU A 253 -7.46 -23.42 11.02
CA LEU A 253 -8.73 -24.11 11.15
C LEU A 253 -9.77 -23.23 11.85
N LYS A 254 -10.97 -23.16 11.27
CA LYS A 254 -12.13 -22.53 11.86
C LYS A 254 -13.33 -23.46 11.81
N LYS A 255 -13.97 -23.65 12.95
CA LYS A 255 -15.25 -24.36 13.02
C LYS A 255 -16.35 -23.53 12.39
N ALA A 256 -16.98 -24.07 11.36
CA ALA A 256 -18.11 -23.43 10.70
C ALA A 256 -19.34 -23.50 11.62
N ARG A 257 -20.14 -22.44 11.61
CA ARG A 257 -21.45 -22.35 12.26
C ARG A 257 -22.45 -21.91 11.20
N SER A 258 -23.64 -22.50 11.20
CA SER A 258 -24.68 -22.10 10.25
C SER A 258 -24.98 -20.61 10.39
N LEU A 259 -25.10 -19.92 9.26
CA LEU A 259 -25.28 -18.47 9.15
C LEU A 259 -24.14 -17.62 9.73
N GLY A 260 -22.97 -18.20 10.00
CA GLY A 260 -21.80 -17.46 10.45
C GLY A 260 -21.04 -16.79 9.29
N SER A 261 -20.47 -15.62 9.55
CA SER A 261 -19.62 -14.87 8.61
C SER A 261 -18.22 -14.66 9.19
N TRP A 262 -17.18 -14.83 8.37
CA TRP A 262 -15.79 -14.61 8.74
C TRP A 262 -15.02 -13.85 7.66
N SER A 263 -14.11 -12.98 8.09
CA SER A 263 -13.10 -12.34 7.26
C SER A 263 -11.79 -13.11 7.41
N VAL A 264 -11.20 -13.51 6.28
CA VAL A 264 -9.88 -14.13 6.22
C VAL A 264 -8.88 -13.02 5.94
N ARG A 265 -7.93 -12.85 6.87
CA ARG A 265 -6.95 -11.76 6.85
C ARG A 265 -5.54 -12.32 6.85
N VAL A 266 -4.65 -11.65 6.13
CA VAL A 266 -3.20 -11.87 6.20
C VAL A 266 -2.61 -10.75 7.04
N GLN A 267 -1.89 -11.14 8.09
CA GLN A 267 -1.15 -10.26 8.97
C GLN A 267 0.21 -9.90 8.36
N ASN A 268 0.80 -8.83 8.88
CA ASN A 268 2.09 -8.33 8.40
C ASN A 268 3.26 -9.27 8.73
N ASP A 269 3.15 -10.10 9.75
CA ASP A 269 4.14 -11.13 10.08
C ASP A 269 3.97 -12.41 9.25
N GLY A 270 2.92 -12.48 8.44
CA GLY A 270 2.56 -13.59 7.56
C GLY A 270 1.57 -14.55 8.18
N GLY A 271 1.13 -14.30 9.42
CA GLY A 271 0.04 -15.02 10.03
C GLY A 271 -1.24 -14.87 9.21
N VAL A 272 -2.04 -15.93 9.19
CA VAL A 272 -3.38 -15.90 8.60
C VAL A 272 -4.37 -15.98 9.73
N GLU A 273 -5.37 -15.11 9.74
CA GLU A 273 -6.43 -15.15 10.74
C GLU A 273 -7.81 -15.25 10.11
N VAL A 274 -8.69 -15.99 10.79
CA VAL A 274 -10.11 -16.11 10.44
C VAL A 274 -10.94 -15.46 11.54
N VAL A 275 -11.27 -14.18 11.32
CA VAL A 275 -11.93 -13.31 12.28
C VAL A 275 -13.45 -13.33 12.03
N PRO A 276 -14.29 -13.54 13.05
CA PRO A 276 -15.74 -13.45 12.87
C PRO A 276 -16.13 -12.02 12.48
N LEU A 277 -16.97 -11.90 11.45
CA LEU A 277 -17.67 -10.66 11.14
C LEU A 277 -18.90 -10.64 12.05
N SER A 278 -18.95 -9.72 13.00
CA SER A 278 -20.16 -9.46 13.79
C SER A 278 -21.21 -8.84 12.87
N ASP A 279 -22.41 -9.42 12.88
CA ASP A 279 -23.62 -8.86 12.25
C ASP A 279 -24.00 -7.49 12.84
#